data_AF-A0A7C3JWN4-F1
#
_entry.id   AF-A0A7C3JWN4-F1
#
_cell.length_a   1.000
_cell.length_b   1.000
_cell.length_c   1.000
_cell.angle_alpha   90.00
_cell.angle_beta   90.00
_cell.angle_gamma   90.00
#
_symmetry.space_group_name_H-M   'P 1'
#
loop_
_entity.id
_entity.type
_entity.pdbx_description
1 polymer ?
#
loop_
_entity_poly.entity_id
_entity_poly.type
_entity_poly.pdbx_seq_one_letter_code
_entity_poly.pdbx_strand_id
1 'polypeptide(L)'
;MADKTLTLNQFRTLRKDHWWVEPLLVAVTLSVFIVYSTVSAVFWDFDFEAGPYLSPFYEPLLDFGWWPLSPAILILWAPLGFRTTCYYYRRAYYRS
;
A
#
# COMPACT_ATOMS: atom_id res chain seq x y z
N MET A 1 31.11 -39.17 20.93
CA MET A 1 31.41 -37.86 20.30
C MET A 1 30.21 -37.51 19.44
N ALA A 2 29.21 -36.85 20.04
CA ALA A 2 27.97 -36.50 19.34
C ALA A 2 28.29 -35.51 18.21
N ASP A 3 27.81 -35.84 17.03
CA ASP A 3 28.04 -35.11 15.79
C ASP A 3 27.44 -33.70 15.87
N LYS A 4 28.32 -32.69 16.01
CA LYS A 4 27.97 -31.26 16.05
C LYS A 4 27.39 -30.75 14.71
N THR A 5 27.41 -31.55 13.64
CA THR A 5 26.85 -31.16 12.34
C THR A 5 25.32 -31.31 12.29
N LEU A 6 24.74 -32.21 13.09
CA LEU A 6 23.28 -32.36 13.20
C LEU A 6 22.64 -31.14 13.88
N THR A 7 23.31 -30.54 14.87
CA THR A 7 22.80 -29.39 15.61
C THR A 7 22.83 -28.09 14.81
N LEU A 8 23.81 -27.90 13.91
CA LEU A 8 23.91 -26.72 13.05
C LEU A 8 22.89 -26.73 11.91
N ASN A 9 22.54 -27.90 11.39
CA ASN A 9 21.51 -28.01 10.34
C ASN A 9 20.09 -27.81 10.88
N GLN A 10 19.86 -28.04 12.17
CA GLN A 10 18.55 -27.89 12.81
C GLN A 10 18.01 -26.45 12.78
N PHE A 11 18.90 -25.45 12.75
CA PHE A 11 18.53 -24.02 12.69
C PHE A 11 18.74 -23.39 11.31
N ARG A 12 19.20 -24.16 10.31
CA ARG A 12 19.48 -23.63 8.98
C ARG A 12 18.20 -23.58 8.15
N THR A 13 17.74 -22.37 7.83
CA THR A 13 16.62 -22.21 6.90
C THR A 13 17.06 -22.71 5.51
N LEU A 14 16.31 -23.65 4.92
CA LEU A 14 16.60 -24.22 3.59
C LEU A 14 16.09 -23.32 2.44
N ARG A 15 15.59 -22.13 2.77
CA ARG A 15 14.96 -21.20 1.84
C ARG A 15 16.01 -20.58 0.91
N LYS A 16 15.96 -20.90 -0.39
CA LYS A 16 16.86 -20.36 -1.44
C LYS A 16 16.17 -19.43 -2.42
N ASP A 17 14.85 -19.27 -2.31
CA ASP A 17 14.04 -18.41 -3.17
C ASP A 17 14.14 -16.93 -2.80
N HIS A 18 13.91 -16.07 -3.80
CA HIS A 18 13.83 -14.62 -3.62
C HIS A 18 12.47 -14.21 -3.05
N TRP A 19 12.15 -14.69 -1.85
CA TRP A 19 10.90 -14.44 -1.13
C TRP A 19 10.54 -12.95 -0.94
N TRP A 20 11.53 -12.06 -1.06
CA TRP A 20 11.34 -10.62 -0.93
C TRP A 20 10.78 -9.91 -2.17
N VAL A 21 10.72 -10.57 -3.34
CA VAL A 21 10.39 -9.90 -4.61
C VAL A 21 8.91 -9.55 -4.64
N GLU A 22 8.06 -10.52 -4.30
CA GLU A 22 6.60 -10.33 -4.23
C GLU A 22 6.22 -9.16 -3.30
N PRO A 23 6.67 -9.09 -2.02
CA PRO A 23 6.32 -7.97 -1.16
C PRO A 23 6.96 -6.64 -1.59
N LEU A 24 8.15 -6.67 -2.20
CA LEU A 24 8.80 -5.46 -2.71
C LEU A 24 8.01 -4.87 -3.88
N LEU A 25 7.58 -5.70 -4.84
CA LEU A 25 6.82 -5.27 -6.01
C LEU A 25 5.51 -4.59 -5.56
N VAL A 26 4.78 -5.24 -4.66
CA VAL A 26 3.57 -4.66 -4.06
C VAL A 26 3.86 -3.33 -3.36
N ALA A 27 4.90 -3.26 -2.52
CA ALA A 27 5.23 -2.05 -1.80
C ALA A 27 5.54 -0.90 -2.77
N VAL A 28 6.32 -1.16 -3.82
CA VAL A 28 6.64 -0.18 -4.85
C VAL A 28 5.39 0.27 -5.59
N THR A 29 4.53 -0.65 -6.05
CA THR A 29 3.30 -0.30 -6.76
C THR A 29 2.39 0.55 -5.88
N LEU A 30 2.23 0.19 -4.60
CA LEU A 30 1.45 1.00 -3.66
C LEU A 30 2.08 2.37 -3.42
N SER A 31 3.39 2.44 -3.21
CA SER A 31 4.08 3.72 -3.01
C SER A 31 3.92 4.65 -4.21
N VAL A 32 4.09 4.14 -5.43
CA VAL A 32 3.88 4.93 -6.65
C VAL A 32 2.43 5.41 -6.75
N PHE A 33 1.47 4.53 -6.48
CA PHE A 33 0.05 4.89 -6.48
C PHE A 33 -0.28 5.98 -5.45
N ILE A 34 0.23 5.86 -4.22
CA ILE A 34 0.04 6.84 -3.13
C ILE A 34 0.57 8.21 -3.52
N VAL A 35 1.82 8.24 -3.99
CA VAL A 35 2.47 9.50 -4.38
C VAL A 35 1.72 10.13 -5.53
N TYR A 36 1.37 9.35 -6.56
CA TYR A 36 0.61 9.85 -7.69
C TYR A 36 -0.76 10.39 -7.29
N SER A 37 -1.54 9.65 -6.50
CA SER A 37 -2.87 10.08 -6.06
C SER A 37 -2.80 11.32 -5.16
N THR A 38 -1.78 11.41 -4.30
CA THR A 38 -1.61 12.56 -3.39
C THR A 38 -1.21 13.82 -4.16
N VAL A 39 -0.29 13.70 -5.12
CA VAL A 39 0.11 14.82 -5.98
C VAL A 39 -1.08 15.28 -6.83
N SER A 40 -1.80 14.34 -7.44
CA SER A 40 -2.99 14.65 -8.22
C SER A 40 -4.08 15.32 -7.39
N ALA A 41 -4.26 14.93 -6.13
CA ALA A 41 -5.30 15.45 -5.25
C ALA A 41 -4.98 16.84 -4.66
N VAL A 42 -3.70 17.23 -4.61
CA VAL A 42 -3.25 18.46 -3.94
C VAL A 42 -2.79 19.54 -4.93
N PHE A 43 -2.13 19.14 -6.02
CA PHE A 43 -1.44 20.08 -6.90
C PHE A 43 -2.06 20.19 -8.29
N TRP A 44 -2.80 19.18 -8.74
CA TRP A 44 -3.27 19.10 -10.11
C TRP A 44 -4.78 19.33 -10.18
N ASP A 45 -5.17 20.48 -10.72
CA ASP A 45 -6.56 20.90 -10.93
C ASP A 45 -7.09 20.28 -12.25
N PHE A 46 -7.20 18.95 -12.29
CA PHE A 46 -7.86 18.28 -13.41
C PHE A 46 -9.37 18.42 -13.25
N ASP A 47 -10.10 18.64 -14.34
CA ASP A 47 -11.55 18.51 -14.33
C ASP A 47 -11.92 17.06 -13.96
N PHE A 48 -12.22 16.84 -12.68
CA PHE A 48 -12.64 15.53 -12.15
C PHE A 48 -14.08 15.18 -12.56
N GLU A 49 -14.71 16.10 -13.29
CA GLU A 49 -16.06 16.05 -13.81
C GLU A 49 -16.00 15.96 -15.34
N ALA A 50 -16.51 14.85 -15.88
CA ALA A 50 -16.76 14.69 -17.31
C ALA A 50 -18.27 14.72 -17.53
N GLY A 51 -18.85 15.93 -17.61
CA GLY A 51 -20.31 16.11 -17.69
C GLY A 51 -20.99 15.64 -16.41
N PRO A 52 -21.97 14.69 -16.46
CA PRO A 52 -22.60 14.16 -15.26
C PRO A 52 -21.76 13.09 -14.54
N TYR A 53 -20.57 12.76 -15.03
CA TYR A 53 -19.71 11.72 -14.47
C TYR A 53 -18.64 12.34 -13.59
N LEU A 54 -18.56 11.86 -12.35
CA LEU A 54 -17.45 12.16 -11.45
C LEU A 54 -16.45 11.01 -11.51
N SER A 55 -15.16 11.32 -11.36
CA SER A 55 -14.19 10.23 -11.20
C SER A 55 -14.40 9.52 -9.84
N PRO A 56 -14.22 8.18 -9.76
CA PRO A 56 -14.53 7.42 -8.54
C PRO A 56 -13.77 7.85 -7.28
N PHE A 57 -12.65 8.57 -7.42
CA PHE A 57 -11.90 9.10 -6.28
C PHE A 57 -12.56 10.32 -5.62
N TYR A 58 -13.46 10.99 -6.33
CA TYR A 58 -14.10 12.23 -5.89
C TYR A 58 -15.57 12.00 -5.53
N GLU A 59 -16.06 10.75 -5.59
CA GLU A 59 -17.43 10.42 -5.20
C GLU A 59 -17.52 10.16 -3.70
N PRO A 60 -18.45 10.80 -2.96
CA PRO A 60 -19.39 11.86 -3.37
C PRO A 60 -18.74 13.25 -3.43
N LEU A 61 -19.37 14.20 -4.14
CA LEU A 61 -18.92 15.60 -4.24
C LEU A 61 -19.02 16.30 -2.88
N LEU A 62 -17.97 16.24 -2.07
CA LEU A 62 -17.90 16.86 -0.75
C LEU A 62 -17.24 18.24 -0.84
N ASP A 63 -18.00 19.26 -1.19
CA ASP A 63 -17.48 20.64 -1.13
C ASP A 63 -17.67 21.22 0.27
N PHE A 64 -16.57 21.28 1.02
CA PHE A 64 -16.52 21.96 2.31
C PHE A 64 -15.87 23.32 2.09
N GLY A 65 -16.66 24.39 1.98
CA GLY A 65 -16.15 25.75 1.69
C GLY A 65 -15.13 26.33 2.70
N TRP A 66 -14.81 25.61 3.78
CA TRP A 66 -13.78 25.95 4.78
C TRP A 66 -12.53 25.06 4.70
N TRP A 67 -12.53 24.03 3.84
CA TRP A 67 -11.48 23.02 3.76
C TRP A 67 -10.76 23.11 2.40
N PRO A 68 -9.46 23.45 2.38
CA PRO A 68 -8.74 23.71 1.13
C PRO A 68 -8.20 22.46 0.43
N LEU A 69 -8.37 21.27 1.02
CA LEU A 69 -7.83 20.02 0.45
C LEU A 69 -8.93 19.25 -0.27
N SER A 70 -8.56 18.50 -1.32
CA SER A 70 -9.60 17.79 -2.08
C SER A 70 -10.28 16.69 -1.25
N PRO A 71 -11.58 16.43 -1.52
CA PRO A 71 -12.35 15.37 -0.87
C PRO A 71 -11.75 13.98 -0.97
N ALA A 72 -11.01 13.71 -2.06
CA ALA A 72 -10.44 12.41 -2.35
C ALA A 72 -9.54 11.88 -1.23
N ILE A 73 -8.87 12.78 -0.48
CA ILE A 73 -7.99 12.42 0.63
C ILE A 73 -8.76 11.72 1.77
N LEU A 74 -10.01 12.12 2.01
CA LEU A 74 -10.86 11.57 3.08
C LEU A 74 -11.29 10.13 2.82
N ILE A 75 -11.38 9.73 1.55
CA ILE A 75 -11.75 8.37 1.16
C ILE A 75 -10.51 7.54 0.90
N LEU A 76 -9.45 8.12 0.34
CA LEU A 76 -8.22 7.40 0.00
C LEU A 76 -7.54 6.75 1.20
N TRP A 77 -7.52 7.38 2.38
CA TRP A 77 -6.76 6.85 3.52
C TRP A 77 -7.26 5.47 3.99
N ALA A 78 -8.55 5.17 3.85
CA ALA A 78 -9.15 3.92 4.34
C ALA A 78 -8.74 2.67 3.51
N PRO A 79 -9.00 2.57 2.18
CA PRO A 79 -8.56 1.45 1.38
C PRO A 79 -7.02 1.37 1.30
N LEU A 80 -6.35 2.53 1.35
CA LEU A 80 -4.90 2.59 1.38
C LEU A 80 -4.32 2.05 2.69
N GLY A 81 -4.87 2.49 3.82
CA GLY A 81 -4.50 2.03 5.16
C GLY A 81 -4.80 0.55 5.37
N PHE A 82 -5.94 0.08 4.86
CA PHE A 82 -6.26 -1.35 4.89
C PHE A 82 -5.25 -2.16 4.06
N ARG A 83 -4.90 -1.71 2.85
CA ARG A 83 -3.88 -2.39 2.03
C ARG A 83 -2.50 -2.39 2.68
N THR A 84 -2.02 -1.26 3.20
CA THR A 84 -0.70 -1.21 3.84
C THR A 84 -0.64 -2.08 5.09
N THR A 85 -1.68 -2.07 5.92
CA THR A 85 -1.75 -2.90 7.13
C THR A 85 -1.85 -4.38 6.83
N CYS A 86 -2.60 -4.81 5.81
CA CYS A 86 -2.66 -6.22 5.45
C CYS A 86 -1.36 -6.74 4.83
N TYR A 87 -0.61 -5.94 4.07
CA TYR A 87 0.74 -6.34 3.63
C TYR A 87 1.76 -6.36 4.77
N TYR A 88 1.65 -5.45 5.73
CA TYR A 88 2.44 -5.52 6.97
C TYR A 88 2.13 -6.79 7.76
N TYR A 89 0.84 -7.10 7.96
CA TYR A 89 0.40 -8.27 8.71
C TYR A 89 0.82 -9.58 8.03
N ARG A 90 0.71 -9.68 6.70
CA ARG A 90 1.22 -10.82 5.92
C ARG A 90 2.70 -11.06 6.20
N ARG A 91 3.51 -10.01 6.21
CA ARG A 91 4.95 -10.14 6.45
C ARG A 91 5.29 -10.46 7.90
N ALA A 92 4.53 -9.96 8.88
CA ALA A 92 4.75 -10.27 10.29
C ALA A 92 4.40 -11.73 10.60
N TYR A 93 3.25 -12.22 10.11
CA TYR A 93 2.72 -13.55 10.44
C TYR A 93 3.49 -14.69 9.77
N TYR A 94 4.00 -14.50 8.54
CA TYR A 94 4.83 -15.51 7.87
C TYR A 94 6.32 -15.46 8.27
N ARG A 95 6.68 -14.58 9.21
CA ARG A 95 8.04 -14.42 9.72
C ARG A 95 8.20 -14.89 11.19
N SER A 96 7.09 -15.19 11.87
CA SER A 96 7.01 -16.00 13.09
C SER A 96 6.86 -17.47 12.73
#